data_AF-A0A3S8V2W2-F1
#
_entry.id   AF-A0A3S8V2W2-F1
#
_cell.length_a   1.000
_cell.length_b   1.000
_cell.length_c   1.000
_cell.angle_alpha   90.00
_cell.angle_beta   90.00
_cell.angle_gamma   90.00
#
_symmetry.space_group_name_H-M   'P 1'
#
loop_
_entity.id
_entity.type
_entity.pdbx_description
1 polymer ?
#
loop_
_entity_poly.entity_id
_entity_poly.type
_entity_poly.pdbx_seq_one_letter_code
_entity_poly.pdbx_strand_id
1 'polypeptide(L)'
;MYGNVSLVEIRQILLQTLAGPPHQGEYSKSVQETLYKMSNAVLAECPYVEAITMSLPNIHHFEYNIERFNLVNNNEILFRSEKPAGLIECTVRRGPRSRL
;
A
#
# COMPACT_ATOMS: atom_id res chain seq x y z
N MET A 1 22.44 15.94 -16.19
CA MET A 1 22.70 14.57 -15.68
C MET A 1 21.53 14.13 -14.81
N TYR A 2 20.39 13.75 -15.42
CA TYR A 2 19.31 13.08 -14.69
C TYR A 2 19.59 11.58 -14.73
N GLY A 3 20.66 11.17 -14.06
CA GLY A 3 21.08 9.78 -14.02
C GLY A 3 20.04 8.98 -13.24
N ASN A 4 19.42 8.01 -13.91
CA ASN A 4 18.71 6.86 -13.34
C ASN A 4 18.17 7.08 -11.92
N VAL A 5 17.10 7.86 -11.79
CA VAL A 5 16.18 7.65 -10.67
C VAL A 5 15.74 6.20 -10.76
N SER A 6 16.21 5.37 -9.84
CA SER A 6 15.97 3.95 -9.91
C SER A 6 14.51 3.72 -9.53
N LEU A 7 13.61 3.66 -10.52
CA LEU A 7 12.24 3.19 -10.29
C LEU A 7 12.22 1.86 -9.52
N VAL A 8 13.31 1.08 -9.66
CA VAL A 8 13.58 -0.14 -8.88
C VAL A 8 13.74 0.16 -7.39
N GLU A 9 14.48 1.19 -7.01
CA GLU A 9 14.66 1.63 -5.61
C GLU A 9 13.32 2.06 -4.99
N ILE A 10 12.60 2.97 -5.64
CA ILE A 10 11.28 3.41 -5.15
C ILE A 10 10.33 2.21 -5.03
N ARG A 11 10.27 1.35 -6.05
CA ARG A 11 9.44 0.13 -6.00
C ARG A 11 9.84 -0.77 -4.82
N GLN A 12 11.13 -0.91 -4.54
CA GLN A 12 11.62 -1.75 -3.45
C GLN A 12 11.18 -1.20 -2.08
N ILE A 13 11.33 0.11 -1.85
CA ILE A 13 10.87 0.79 -0.64
C ILE A 13 9.36 0.57 -0.44
N LEU A 14 8.58 0.76 -1.51
CA LEU A 14 7.14 0.57 -1.48
C LEU A 14 6.76 -0.87 -1.11
N LEU A 15 7.39 -1.88 -1.74
CA LEU A 15 7.10 -3.28 -1.45
C LEU A 15 7.52 -3.69 -0.03
N GLN A 16 8.66 -3.22 0.44
CA GLN A 16 9.14 -3.49 1.79
C GLN A 16 8.22 -2.86 2.83
N THR A 17 7.79 -1.62 2.62
CA THR A 17 6.87 -0.92 3.53
C THR A 17 5.47 -1.55 3.51
N LEU A 18 5.02 -2.07 2.36
CA LEU A 18 3.72 -2.73 2.24
C LEU A 18 3.70 -4.11 2.91
N ALA A 19 4.73 -4.93 2.68
CA ALA A 19 4.76 -6.33 3.12
C ALA A 19 5.32 -6.51 4.54
N GLY A 20 6.21 -5.61 4.97
CA GLY A 20 6.97 -5.78 6.22
C GLY A 20 8.03 -6.89 6.13
N PRO A 21 8.59 -7.32 7.28
CA PRO A 21 9.60 -8.38 7.33
C PRO A 21 9.06 -9.72 6.79
N PRO A 22 9.77 -10.42 5.88
CA PRO A 22 9.25 -11.61 5.19
C PRO A 22 8.72 -12.74 6.09
N HIS A 23 9.25 -12.87 7.30
CA HIS A 23 8.89 -13.97 8.22
C HIS A 23 7.78 -13.61 9.21
N GLN A 24 7.36 -12.34 9.29
CA GLN A 24 6.44 -11.86 10.31
C GLN A 24 5.32 -10.96 9.74
N GLY A 25 5.58 -10.31 8.61
CA GLY A 25 4.74 -9.25 8.08
C GLY A 25 4.72 -8.02 8.99
N GLU A 26 3.88 -7.05 8.63
CA GLU A 26 3.51 -5.93 9.49
C GLU A 26 2.00 -5.74 9.46
N TYR A 27 1.39 -5.56 10.64
CA TYR A 27 -0.04 -5.29 10.71
C TYR A 27 -0.36 -3.90 10.14
N SER A 28 -1.31 -3.85 9.20
CA SER A 28 -1.87 -2.61 8.65
C SER A 28 -3.23 -2.32 9.29
N LYS A 29 -3.39 -1.15 9.92
CA LYS A 29 -4.68 -0.75 10.50
C LYS A 29 -5.67 -0.29 9.43
N SER A 30 -5.16 0.24 8.32
CA SER A 30 -5.96 0.73 7.20
C SER A 30 -5.10 0.97 5.97
N VAL A 31 -5.72 0.97 4.78
CA VAL A 31 -5.03 1.32 3.53
C VAL A 31 -4.47 2.74 3.60
N GLN A 32 -5.16 3.67 4.27
CA GLN A 32 -4.72 5.04 4.50
C GLN A 32 -3.40 5.10 5.28
N GLU A 33 -3.28 4.34 6.38
CA GLU A 33 -2.06 4.28 7.18
C GLU A 33 -0.89 3.72 6.36
N THR A 34 -1.12 2.60 5.67
CA THR A 34 -0.10 1.98 4.81
C THR A 34 0.35 2.92 3.70
N LEU A 35 -0.59 3.56 3.00
CA LEU A 35 -0.30 4.50 1.92
C LEU A 35 0.51 5.70 2.42
N TYR A 36 0.18 6.25 3.59
CA TYR A 36 0.96 7.32 4.22
C TYR A 36 2.36 6.89 4.65
N LYS A 37 2.51 5.69 5.25
CA LYS A 37 3.82 5.12 5.61
C LYS A 37 4.70 4.93 4.37
N MET A 38 4.16 4.32 3.32
CA MET A 38 4.85 4.11 2.03
C MET A 38 5.32 5.44 1.43
N SER A 39 4.45 6.44 1.42
CA SER A 39 4.78 7.78 0.88
C SER A 39 5.92 8.44 1.66
N ASN A 40 5.89 8.38 3.00
CA ASN A 40 6.95 8.93 3.83
C ASN A 40 8.26 8.16 3.69
N ALA A 41 8.24 6.84 3.54
CA ALA A 41 9.44 6.04 3.33
C ALA A 41 10.17 6.45 2.05
N VAL A 42 9.44 6.62 0.94
CA VAL A 42 10.01 7.13 -0.33
C VAL A 42 10.61 8.52 -0.15
N LEU A 43 9.90 9.44 0.51
CA LEU A 43 10.46 10.78 0.78
C LEU A 43 11.63 10.72 1.77
N ALA A 44 11.72 9.76 2.68
CA ALA A 44 12.88 9.66 3.57
C ALA A 44 14.12 9.19 2.81
N GLU A 45 13.99 8.17 1.96
CA GLU A 45 15.11 7.50 1.31
C GLU A 45 15.49 8.07 -0.06
N CYS A 46 14.59 8.80 -0.72
CA CYS A 46 14.82 9.40 -2.02
C CYS A 46 14.81 10.95 -1.94
N PRO A 47 15.93 11.60 -1.57
CA PRO A 47 16.03 13.07 -1.46
C PRO A 47 15.66 13.84 -2.74
N TYR A 48 15.79 13.19 -3.90
CA TYR A 48 15.45 13.74 -5.20
C TYR A 48 13.94 13.72 -5.51
N VAL A 49 13.13 13.04 -4.69
CA VAL A 49 11.66 13.07 -4.78
C VAL A 49 11.14 14.19 -3.89
N GLU A 50 10.42 15.14 -4.49
CA GLU A 50 9.81 16.28 -3.78
C GLU A 50 8.39 15.97 -3.27
N ALA A 51 7.63 15.21 -4.06
CA ALA A 51 6.27 14.79 -3.75
C ALA A 51 5.97 13.43 -4.38
N ILE A 52 5.06 12.68 -3.76
CA ILE A 52 4.54 11.42 -4.25
C ILE A 52 3.01 11.44 -4.17
N THR A 53 2.37 11.01 -5.25
CA THR A 53 0.92 10.77 -5.31
C THR A 53 0.68 9.29 -5.50
N MET A 54 -0.20 8.72 -4.68
CA MET A 54 -0.52 7.29 -4.69
C MET A 54 -2.04 7.09 -4.74
N SER A 55 -2.45 6.05 -5.46
CA SER A 55 -3.84 5.62 -5.59
C SER A 55 -3.89 4.10 -5.42
N LEU A 56 -4.48 3.62 -4.31
CA LEU A 56 -4.54 2.21 -3.94
C LEU A 56 -5.99 1.75 -3.90
N PRO A 57 -6.42 0.90 -4.86
CA PRO A 57 -7.71 0.24 -4.76
C PRO A 57 -7.67 -0.87 -3.70
N ASN A 58 -8.63 -0.88 -2.79
CA ASN A 58 -8.90 -2.01 -1.92
C ASN A 58 -9.76 -3.04 -2.67
N ILE A 59 -9.09 -3.99 -3.33
CA ILE A 59 -9.75 -5.08 -4.05
C ILE A 59 -10.27 -6.10 -3.05
N HIS A 60 -11.58 -6.08 -2.82
CA HIS A 60 -12.22 -6.92 -1.82
C HIS A 60 -12.13 -8.41 -2.18
N HIS A 61 -11.64 -9.19 -1.22
CA HIS A 61 -11.74 -10.65 -1.19
C HIS A 61 -12.63 -11.00 0.00
N PHE A 62 -13.89 -11.34 -0.28
CA PHE A 62 -14.88 -11.70 0.74
C PHE A 62 -14.89 -13.20 0.96
N GLU A 63 -15.13 -13.64 2.19
CA GLU A 63 -15.36 -15.06 2.45
C GLU A 63 -16.63 -15.56 1.73
N TYR A 64 -16.50 -16.65 0.97
CA TYR A 64 -17.61 -17.20 0.19
C TYR A 64 -18.48 -18.10 1.08
N ASN A 65 -19.79 -17.84 1.14
CA ASN A 65 -20.71 -18.69 1.91
C ASN A 65 -20.95 -20.03 1.18
N ILE A 66 -20.58 -21.12 1.86
CA ILE A 66 -20.75 -22.52 1.41
C ILE A 66 -21.69 -23.34 2.30
N GLU A 67 -22.46 -22.71 3.19
CA GLU A 67 -23.41 -23.38 4.10
C GLU A 67 -24.46 -24.22 3.35
N ARG A 68 -24.76 -23.87 2.09
CA ARG A 68 -25.61 -24.67 1.19
C ARG A 68 -25.11 -26.10 0.96
N PHE A 69 -23.85 -26.38 1.29
CA PHE A 69 -23.23 -27.69 1.21
C PHE A 69 -23.05 -28.34 2.60
N ASN A 70 -23.61 -27.75 3.67
CA ASN A 70 -23.41 -28.15 5.07
C ASN A 70 -21.94 -28.12 5.52
N LEU A 71 -21.18 -27.14 5.01
CA LEU A 71 -19.77 -26.92 5.34
C LEU A 71 -19.58 -25.53 5.95
N VAL A 72 -18.55 -25.38 6.79
CA VAL A 72 -18.08 -24.09 7.31
C VAL A 72 -16.86 -23.68 6.52
N ASN A 73 -16.85 -22.45 6.02
CA ASN A 73 -15.65 -21.84 5.43
C ASN A 73 -14.83 -21.22 6.57
N ASN A 74 -13.53 -21.48 6.61
CA ASN A 74 -12.62 -20.91 7.62
C ASN A 74 -11.65 -19.92 6.95
N ASN A 75 -12.19 -18.98 6.18
CA ASN A 75 -11.49 -18.03 5.32
C ASN A 75 -10.61 -18.68 4.24
N GLU A 76 -11.01 -19.86 3.75
CA GLU A 76 -10.25 -20.62 2.75
C GLU A 76 -10.74 -20.32 1.32
N ILE A 77 -12.05 -20.22 1.13
CA ILE A 77 -12.66 -19.91 -0.17
C ILE A 77 -13.07 -18.44 -0.18
N LEU A 78 -12.39 -17.63 -0.99
CA LEU A 78 -12.63 -16.20 -1.11
C LEU A 78 -13.22 -15.84 -2.48
N PHE A 79 -14.20 -14.94 -2.50
CA PHE A 79 -14.71 -14.30 -3.70
C PHE A 79 -14.05 -12.94 -3.89
N ARG A 80 -13.31 -12.79 -4.99
CA ARG A 80 -12.77 -11.50 -5.42
C ARG A 80 -13.87 -10.70 -6.13
N SER A 81 -14.32 -9.61 -5.51
CA SER A 81 -15.28 -8.70 -6.13
C SER A 81 -14.62 -7.93 -7.28
N GLU A 82 -15.30 -7.82 -8.42
CA GLU A 82 -14.82 -6.97 -9.52
C GLU A 82 -15.08 -5.47 -9.23
N LYS A 83 -16.28 -5.14 -8.75
CA LYS A 83 -16.73 -3.78 -8.38
C LYS A 83 -17.87 -3.85 -7.35
N PRO A 84 -18.05 -2.84 -6.48
CA PRO A 84 -17.19 -1.67 -6.29
C PRO A 84 -15.90 -2.02 -5.52
N ALA A 85 -14.88 -1.19 -5.67
CA ALA A 85 -13.66 -1.24 -4.86
C ALA A 85 -13.47 0.12 -4.19
N GLY A 86 -13.15 0.14 -2.89
CA GLY A 86 -12.75 1.38 -2.24
C GLY A 86 -11.47 1.92 -2.87
N LEU A 87 -11.45 3.18 -3.28
CA LEU A 87 -10.25 3.85 -3.80
C LEU A 87 -9.69 4.78 -2.73
N ILE A 88 -8.44 4.56 -2.33
CA ILE A 88 -7.76 5.38 -1.32
C ILE A 88 -6.62 6.12 -2.02
N GLU A 89 -6.64 7.44 -1.91
CA GLU A 89 -5.68 8.31 -2.58
C GLU A 89 -5.00 9.23 -1.57
N CYS A 90 -3.73 9.55 -1.82
CA CYS A 90 -3.05 10.61 -1.09
C CYS A 90 -1.93 11.23 -1.93
N THR A 91 -1.62 12.49 -1.60
CA THR A 91 -0.40 13.17 -2.05
C THR A 91 0.37 13.64 -0.82
N VAL A 92 1.61 13.17 -0.67
CA VAL A 92 2.54 13.66 0.35
C VAL A 92 3.65 14.43 -0.34
N ARG A 93 4.01 15.58 0.23
CA ARG A 93 5.07 16.46 -0.24
C ARG A 93 5.94 16.89 0.92
N ARG A 94 7.19 17.22 0.65
CA ARG A 94 8.06 17.82 1.66
C ARG A 94 7.49 19.16 2.12
N GLY A 95 7.66 19.45 3.40
CA GLY A 95 7.35 20.77 3.94
C GLY A 95 8.27 21.83 3.32
N PRO A 96 7.84 23.10 3.26
CA PRO A 96 8.76 24.18 2.92
C PRO A 96 9.96 24.15 3.86
N ARG A 97 11.17 24.38 3.35
CA ARG A 97 12.29 24.69 4.25
C ARG A 97 11.91 25.95 5.01
N SER A 98 11.83 25.85 6.34
CA SER A 98 11.75 27.02 7.20
C SER A 98 12.83 28.02 6.78
N ARG A 99 12.45 29.27 6.57
CA ARG A 99 13.38 30.40 6.37
C ARG A 99 13.71 31.11 7.70
N LEU A 100 13.14 30.63 8.79
CA LEU A 100 13.45 31.01 10.17
C LEU A 100 14.54 30.08 10.71
#